data_AF-A0A2G1UQ43-F1
#
_entry.id   AF-A0A2G1UQ43-F1
#
_cell.length_a   1.000
_cell.length_b   1.000
_cell.length_c   1.000
_cell.angle_alpha   90.00
_cell.angle_beta   90.00
_cell.angle_gamma   90.00
#
_symmetry.space_group_name_H-M   'P 1'
#
loop_
_entity.id
_entity.type
_entity.pdbx_description
1 polymer ?
#
loop_
_entity_poly.entity_id
_entity_poly.type
_entity_poly.pdbx_seq_one_letter_code
_entity_poly.pdbx_strand_id
1 'polypeptide(L)'
;MRNPVKAILLAILIAIPAPFVLAFVLATFTPEVFQILSQSGSSEEASSVPFILGGGQSIAAYIISVVLFGLAGFLAITFAQRQSQGSRQSAPRRQSRPQDEYDDDEGMDDEGPEGDEEGTVKWFNVKKGFGFIVRDSGDEVFVHFRAIRGRGRRVLRQGQLVRFNVVDADKGLQADNVSILSE
;
A
#
# COMPACT_ATOMS: atom_id res chain seq x y z
N MET A 1 -4.80 -10.69 3.83
CA MET A 1 -4.95 -11.23 2.47
C MET A 1 -5.63 -10.17 1.63
N ARG A 2 -4.96 -9.57 0.63
CA ARG A 2 -5.59 -8.54 -0.23
C ARG A 2 -6.65 -9.25 -1.09
N ASN A 3 -7.92 -8.83 -0.97
CA ASN A 3 -9.02 -9.49 -1.68
C ASN A 3 -8.80 -9.40 -3.20
N PRO A 4 -8.67 -10.53 -3.92
CA PRO A 4 -8.33 -10.54 -5.34
C PRO A 4 -9.37 -9.80 -6.19
N VAL A 5 -10.64 -9.84 -5.78
CA VAL A 5 -11.75 -9.13 -6.43
C VAL A 5 -11.54 -7.61 -6.47
N LYS A 6 -10.97 -7.01 -5.41
CA LYS A 6 -10.70 -5.56 -5.39
C LYS A 6 -9.56 -5.16 -6.31
N ALA A 7 -8.58 -6.05 -6.49
CA ALA A 7 -7.47 -5.82 -7.42
C ALA A 7 -7.96 -5.86 -8.88
N ILE A 8 -8.87 -6.77 -9.20
CA ILE A 8 -9.48 -6.90 -10.53
C ILE A 8 -10.33 -5.66 -10.86
N LEU A 9 -11.16 -5.20 -9.94
CA LEU A 9 -11.98 -3.99 -10.15
C LEU A 9 -11.13 -2.74 -10.38
N LEU A 10 -10.03 -2.58 -9.62
CA LEU A 10 -9.11 -1.47 -9.80
C LEU A 10 -8.37 -1.55 -11.14
N ALA A 11 -7.98 -2.75 -11.58
CA ALA A 11 -7.32 -2.96 -12.86
C ALA A 11 -8.24 -2.59 -14.03
N ILE A 12 -9.52 -3.00 -13.98
CA ILE A 12 -10.52 -2.66 -15.01
C ILE A 12 -10.76 -1.14 -15.05
N LEU A 13 -10.87 -0.51 -13.87
CA LEU A 13 -11.09 0.93 -13.75
C LEU A 13 -9.98 1.77 -14.41
N ILE A 14 -8.73 1.29 -14.40
CA ILE A 14 -7.58 1.97 -14.99
C ILE A 14 -7.38 1.55 -16.45
N ALA A 15 -7.65 0.29 -16.79
CA ALA A 15 -7.44 -0.25 -18.14
C ALA A 15 -8.37 0.35 -19.19
N ILE A 16 -9.60 0.73 -18.82
CA ILE A 16 -10.57 1.33 -19.74
C ILE A 16 -10.14 2.74 -20.20
N PRO A 17 -9.76 3.69 -19.31
CA PRO A 17 -9.36 5.04 -19.74
C PRO A 17 -7.92 5.15 -20.26
N ALA A 18 -7.00 4.28 -19.84
CA ALA A 18 -5.59 4.34 -20.22
C ALA A 18 -5.31 4.44 -21.74
N PRO A 19 -5.94 3.65 -22.64
CA PRO A 19 -5.68 3.75 -24.08
C PRO A 19 -6.14 5.09 -24.67
N PHE A 20 -7.22 5.68 -24.16
CA PHE A 20 -7.71 6.98 -24.64
C PHE A 20 -6.80 8.12 -24.21
N VAL A 21 -6.31 8.08 -22.97
CA VAL A 21 -5.35 9.07 -22.46
C VAL A 21 -4.04 8.97 -23.25
N LEU A 22 -3.56 7.76 -23.51
CA LEU A 22 -2.34 7.55 -24.29
C LEU A 22 -2.49 8.06 -25.73
N ALA A 23 -3.62 7.79 -26.39
CA ALA A 23 -3.91 8.30 -27.73
C ALA A 23 -3.97 9.84 -27.76
N PHE A 24 -4.60 10.46 -26.76
CA PHE A 24 -4.68 11.91 -26.64
C PHE A 24 -3.30 12.55 -26.41
N VAL A 25 -2.47 11.94 -25.54
CA VAL A 25 -1.11 12.42 -25.27
C VAL A 25 -0.23 12.28 -26.52
N LEU A 26 -0.29 11.15 -27.23
CA LEU A 26 0.44 10.95 -28.50
C LEU A 26 0.02 11.97 -29.57
N ALA A 27 -1.28 12.25 -29.68
CA ALA A 27 -1.79 13.24 -30.61
C ALA A 27 -1.38 14.68 -30.26
N THR A 28 -1.24 14.99 -28.96
CA THR A 28 -0.94 16.35 -28.48
C THR A 28 0.56 16.65 -28.46
N PHE A 29 1.40 15.67 -28.06
CA PHE A 29 2.81 15.92 -27.77
C PHE A 29 3.78 15.42 -28.84
N THR A 30 3.36 14.56 -29.77
CA THR A 30 4.24 13.99 -30.80
C THR A 30 3.55 13.88 -32.18
N PRO A 31 3.22 15.02 -32.83
CA PRO A 31 2.60 15.01 -34.16
C PRO A 31 3.51 14.40 -35.24
N GLU A 32 4.82 14.42 -35.04
CA GLU A 32 5.80 13.91 -36.01
C GLU A 32 5.85 12.38 -36.10
N VAL A 33 5.54 11.68 -35.00
CA VAL A 33 5.51 10.21 -34.99
C VAL A 33 4.39 9.69 -35.91
N PHE A 34 3.27 10.42 -35.98
CA PHE A 34 2.19 10.13 -36.93
C PHE A 34 2.61 10.37 -38.38
N GLN A 35 3.46 11.36 -38.67
CA GLN A 35 3.94 11.61 -40.03
C GLN A 35 4.85 10.49 -40.54
N ILE A 36 5.71 9.93 -39.69
CA ILE A 36 6.60 8.82 -40.06
C ILE A 36 5.79 7.53 -40.32
N LEU A 37 4.73 7.29 -39.53
CA LEU A 37 3.79 6.19 -39.77
C LEU A 37 2.96 6.38 -41.04
N SER A 38 2.68 7.63 -41.45
CA SER A 38 1.95 7.92 -42.70
C SER A 38 2.79 7.85 -43.97
N GLN A 39 4.13 7.82 -43.89
CA GLN A 39 5.00 7.86 -45.07
C GLN A 39 5.16 6.52 -45.79
N SER A 40 4.64 5.41 -45.26
CA SER A 40 4.68 4.10 -45.94
C SER A 40 3.44 3.81 -46.81
N GLY A 41 2.53 4.77 -46.97
CA GLY A 41 1.34 4.64 -47.81
C GLY A 41 1.21 5.84 -48.72
N SER A 42 1.49 5.62 -50.00
CA SER A 42 1.22 6.56 -51.09
C SER A 42 -0.20 7.13 -51.03
N SER A 43 -0.31 8.40 -51.44
CA SER A 43 -1.51 9.14 -51.86
C SER A 43 -2.51 9.61 -50.77
N GLU A 44 -2.25 10.84 -50.31
CA GLU A 44 -3.17 11.99 -50.28
C GLU A 44 -4.41 12.10 -49.35
N GLU A 45 -4.81 11.12 -48.53
CA GLU A 45 -6.07 11.26 -47.75
C GLU A 45 -5.97 11.18 -46.22
N ALA A 46 -4.96 11.82 -45.62
CA ALA A 46 -4.73 11.78 -44.16
C ALA A 46 -5.04 13.08 -43.40
N SER A 47 -6.15 13.77 -43.70
CA SER A 47 -6.55 14.99 -42.98
C SER A 47 -7.94 14.96 -42.35
N SER A 48 -8.51 13.78 -42.06
CA SER A 48 -9.70 13.72 -41.20
C SER A 48 -9.71 12.49 -40.26
N VAL A 49 -9.74 12.79 -38.97
CA VAL A 49 -9.81 11.86 -37.83
C VAL A 49 -10.96 10.83 -37.88
N PRO A 50 -12.11 11.01 -38.59
CA PRO A 50 -13.16 9.99 -38.59
C PRO A 50 -12.82 8.72 -39.39
N PHE A 51 -11.82 8.75 -40.28
CA PHE A 51 -11.53 7.63 -41.19
C PHE A 51 -10.69 6.50 -40.57
N ILE A 52 -10.00 6.76 -39.45
CA ILE A 52 -9.11 5.79 -38.76
C ILE A 52 -9.91 4.69 -38.02
N LEU A 53 -11.22 4.87 -37.84
CA LEU A 53 -12.10 3.90 -37.16
C LEU A 53 -12.71 2.82 -38.08
N GLY A 54 -12.54 2.91 -39.41
CA GLY A 54 -13.24 2.02 -40.36
C GLY A 54 -12.37 1.23 -41.37
N GLY A 55 -11.07 1.51 -41.47
CA GLY A 55 -10.20 0.90 -42.48
C GLY A 55 -9.42 -0.34 -41.98
N GLY A 56 -9.18 -1.31 -42.87
CA GLY A 56 -8.43 -2.55 -42.61
C GLY A 56 -6.99 -2.39 -42.09
N GLN A 57 -6.47 -1.16 -42.05
CA GLN A 57 -5.21 -0.76 -41.42
C GLN A 57 -5.25 -0.87 -39.87
N SER A 58 -6.44 -0.81 -39.26
CA SER A 58 -6.62 -0.92 -37.80
C SER A 58 -6.17 -2.28 -37.24
N ILE A 59 -6.38 -3.37 -37.99
CA ILE A 59 -6.04 -4.73 -37.57
C ILE A 59 -4.53 -4.86 -37.35
N ALA A 60 -3.72 -4.31 -38.25
CA ALA A 60 -2.26 -4.34 -38.12
C ALA A 60 -1.79 -3.60 -36.87
N ALA A 61 -2.34 -2.41 -36.59
CA ALA A 61 -2.03 -1.66 -35.38
C ALA A 61 -2.42 -2.40 -34.09
N TYR A 62 -3.59 -3.07 -34.08
CA TYR A 62 -4.01 -3.90 -32.95
C TYR A 62 -3.06 -5.07 -32.70
N ILE A 63 -2.67 -5.81 -33.74
CA ILE A 63 -1.74 -6.94 -33.61
C ILE A 63 -0.39 -6.47 -33.06
N ILE A 64 0.15 -5.36 -33.55
CA ILE A 64 1.41 -4.79 -33.05
C ILE A 64 1.30 -4.42 -31.57
N SER A 65 0.18 -3.81 -31.15
CA SER A 65 -0.04 -3.45 -29.75
C SER A 65 -0.12 -4.66 -28.82
N VAL A 66 -0.81 -5.73 -29.24
CA VAL A 66 -0.94 -6.98 -28.47
C VAL A 66 0.41 -7.67 -28.32
N VAL A 67 1.22 -7.70 -29.38
CA VAL A 67 2.56 -8.29 -29.34
C VAL A 67 3.46 -7.50 -28.39
N LEU A 68 3.49 -6.17 -28.48
CA LEU A 68 4.30 -5.33 -27.60
C LEU A 68 3.92 -5.47 -26.13
N PHE A 69 2.62 -5.46 -25.81
CA PHE A 69 2.14 -5.59 -24.44
C PHE A 69 2.40 -7.00 -23.86
N GLY A 70 2.27 -8.04 -24.69
CA GLY A 70 2.61 -9.41 -24.33
C GLY A 70 4.10 -9.57 -24.02
N LEU A 71 4.98 -9.00 -24.85
CA LEU A 71 6.44 -9.08 -24.69
C LEU A 71 6.90 -8.31 -23.45
N ALA A 72 6.37 -7.11 -23.22
CA ALA A 72 6.64 -6.30 -22.01
C ALA A 72 6.15 -6.99 -20.73
N GLY A 73 4.95 -7.58 -20.76
CA GLY A 73 4.40 -8.35 -19.64
C GLY A 73 5.24 -9.59 -19.31
N PHE A 74 5.70 -10.32 -20.32
CA PHE A 74 6.57 -11.48 -20.16
C PHE A 74 7.95 -11.11 -19.58
N LEU A 75 8.55 -10.01 -20.05
CA LEU A 75 9.79 -9.44 -19.50
C LEU A 75 9.63 -9.02 -18.03
N ALA A 76 8.50 -8.42 -17.66
CA ALA A 76 8.25 -8.02 -16.27
C ALA A 76 8.12 -9.23 -15.33
N ILE A 77 7.45 -10.31 -15.77
CA ILE A 77 7.27 -11.54 -14.97
C ILE A 77 8.60 -12.27 -14.78
N THR A 78 9.42 -12.38 -15.84
CA THR A 78 10.75 -13.02 -15.76
C THR A 78 11.72 -12.24 -14.87
N PHE A 79 11.61 -10.91 -14.81
CA PHE A 79 12.44 -10.09 -13.93
C PHE A 79 11.94 -10.08 -12.47
N ALA A 80 10.63 -10.16 -12.24
CA ALA A 80 10.04 -10.15 -10.90
C ALA A 80 10.32 -11.42 -10.06
N GLN A 81 10.74 -12.52 -10.68
CA GLN A 81 11.14 -13.73 -9.92
C GLN A 81 12.57 -13.67 -9.34
N ARG A 82 13.41 -12.70 -9.72
CA ARG A 82 14.80 -12.62 -9.23
C ARG A 82 14.99 -11.90 -7.90
N GLN A 83 13.94 -11.34 -7.29
CA GLN A 83 14.09 -10.53 -6.07
C GLN A 83 13.76 -11.25 -4.75
N SER A 84 13.55 -12.57 -4.76
CA SER A 84 13.24 -13.35 -3.54
C SER A 84 14.27 -14.42 -3.19
N GLN A 85 15.56 -14.18 -3.46
CA GLN A 85 16.65 -14.94 -2.86
C GLN A 85 17.79 -14.01 -2.50
N GLY A 86 18.02 -13.80 -1.20
CA GLY A 86 19.25 -13.14 -0.77
C GLY A 86 19.26 -12.45 0.59
N SER A 87 18.78 -13.09 1.67
CA SER A 87 19.25 -12.78 3.03
C SER A 87 19.02 -13.96 3.98
N ARG A 88 19.61 -15.12 3.65
CA ARG A 88 19.98 -16.11 4.67
C ARG A 88 21.39 -15.76 5.09
N GLN A 89 21.53 -15.06 6.20
CA GLN A 89 22.85 -14.79 6.78
C GLN A 89 23.01 -15.67 8.01
N SER A 90 23.84 -16.69 7.84
CA SER A 90 24.30 -17.60 8.89
C SER A 90 25.65 -17.09 9.44
N ALA A 91 25.79 -17.14 10.78
CA ALA A 91 27.01 -17.16 11.61
C ALA A 91 27.77 -15.83 11.86
N PRO A 92 28.44 -15.62 13.04
CA PRO A 92 29.05 -16.64 13.89
C PRO A 92 28.75 -16.62 15.41
N ARG A 93 29.18 -17.72 16.03
CA ARG A 93 29.27 -18.09 17.44
C ARG A 93 30.44 -17.36 18.15
N ARG A 94 30.34 -17.24 19.49
CA ARG A 94 31.32 -16.76 20.51
C ARG A 94 31.37 -15.23 20.68
N GLN A 95 31.43 -14.66 21.88
CA GLN A 95 31.89 -15.16 23.17
C GLN A 95 31.32 -14.28 24.31
N SER A 96 30.92 -14.95 25.38
CA SER A 96 30.67 -14.51 26.76
C SER A 96 31.05 -13.06 27.09
N ARG A 97 30.03 -12.23 27.35
CA ARG A 97 30.16 -11.00 28.15
C ARG A 97 29.61 -11.31 29.56
N PRO A 98 30.30 -10.94 30.65
CA PRO A 98 29.86 -11.23 32.01
C PRO A 98 28.47 -10.68 32.27
N GLN A 99 27.68 -11.47 32.99
CA GLN A 99 26.36 -11.13 33.52
C GLN A 99 26.49 -9.87 34.38
N ASP A 100 25.92 -8.76 33.91
CA ASP A 100 25.36 -7.79 34.83
C ASP A 100 24.05 -8.41 35.32
N GLU A 101 24.17 -8.92 36.54
CA GLU A 101 23.16 -9.41 37.45
C GLU A 101 22.01 -8.40 37.55
N TYR A 102 20.92 -8.70 36.84
CA TYR A 102 19.59 -8.23 37.24
C TYR A 102 18.90 -9.42 37.89
N ASP A 103 19.31 -9.69 39.13
CA ASP A 103 18.41 -10.29 40.11
C ASP A 103 17.36 -9.24 40.39
N ASP A 104 16.13 -9.50 39.95
CA ASP A 104 14.91 -9.19 40.70
C ASP A 104 13.79 -9.99 40.03
N ASP A 105 13.61 -11.20 40.56
CA ASP A 105 12.36 -11.95 40.53
C ASP A 105 11.33 -11.14 41.34
N GLU A 106 10.82 -10.06 40.75
CA GLU A 106 9.55 -9.47 41.18
C GLU A 106 8.48 -10.08 40.26
N GLY A 107 7.46 -10.66 40.90
CA GLY A 107 6.55 -11.63 40.30
C GLY A 107 5.90 -11.14 39.01
N MET A 108 5.40 -12.10 38.20
CA MET A 108 4.38 -11.78 37.20
C MET A 108 3.12 -11.33 37.92
N ASP A 109 3.09 -10.07 38.30
CA ASP A 109 1.94 -9.35 38.75
C ASP A 109 1.13 -8.93 37.51
N ASP A 110 0.01 -9.63 37.36
CA ASP A 110 -1.09 -9.39 36.43
C ASP A 110 -1.82 -8.08 36.84
N GLU A 111 -1.06 -6.96 36.92
CA GLU A 111 -1.40 -5.75 37.68
C GLU A 111 -1.85 -4.60 36.75
N GLY A 112 -3.13 -4.64 36.38
CA GLY A 112 -3.89 -3.44 35.98
C GLY A 112 -3.67 -2.91 34.55
N PRO A 113 -4.45 -1.89 34.14
CA PRO A 113 -4.29 -1.24 32.86
C PRO A 113 -2.98 -0.46 32.82
N GLU A 114 -1.90 -1.10 32.37
CA GLU A 114 -0.62 -0.42 32.10
C GLU A 114 -0.83 0.67 31.04
N GLY A 115 -0.27 1.85 31.31
CA GLY A 115 -0.49 3.06 30.55
C GLY A 115 -0.18 4.30 31.39
N ASP A 116 0.83 5.08 31.02
CA ASP A 116 1.21 6.31 31.70
C ASP A 116 0.24 7.47 31.39
N GLU A 117 -0.47 7.37 30.26
CA GLU A 117 -1.38 8.40 29.76
C GLU A 117 -2.81 7.87 29.55
N GLU A 118 -3.78 8.76 29.73
CA GLU A 118 -5.20 8.51 29.45
C GLU A 118 -5.67 9.35 28.26
N GLY A 119 -6.69 8.84 27.58
CA GLY A 119 -7.32 9.57 26.49
C GLY A 119 -8.62 8.94 26.02
N THR A 120 -9.28 9.67 25.13
CA THR A 120 -10.57 9.27 24.55
C THR A 120 -10.39 8.86 23.09
N VAL A 121 -10.91 7.69 22.72
CA VAL A 121 -10.85 7.21 21.34
C VAL A 121 -11.68 8.10 20.43
N LYS A 122 -11.02 8.86 19.55
CA LYS A 122 -11.67 9.74 18.58
C LYS A 122 -12.43 8.93 17.53
N TRP A 123 -11.79 7.90 16.99
CA TRP A 123 -12.38 6.93 16.08
C TRP A 123 -11.45 5.73 15.91
N PHE A 124 -12.02 4.57 15.56
CA PHE A 124 -11.25 3.37 15.24
C PHE A 124 -11.89 2.61 14.08
N ASN A 125 -11.09 2.29 13.06
CA ASN A 125 -11.55 1.51 11.93
C ASN A 125 -11.23 0.03 12.14
N VAL A 126 -12.23 -0.74 12.57
CA VAL A 126 -12.11 -2.19 12.81
C VAL A 126 -11.59 -2.97 11.60
N LYS A 127 -11.98 -2.57 10.38
CA LYS A 127 -11.60 -3.26 9.15
C LYS A 127 -10.15 -3.01 8.75
N LYS A 128 -9.64 -1.81 9.01
CA LYS A 128 -8.24 -1.44 8.72
C LYS A 128 -7.31 -1.70 9.91
N GLY A 129 -7.83 -1.80 11.12
CA GLY A 129 -7.08 -2.08 12.35
C GLY A 129 -6.30 -0.88 12.88
N PHE A 130 -6.76 0.36 12.64
CA PHE A 130 -6.14 1.56 13.19
C PHE A 130 -7.15 2.65 13.52
N GLY A 131 -6.74 3.59 14.37
CA GLY A 131 -7.54 4.71 14.82
C GLY A 131 -6.70 5.81 15.43
N PHE A 132 -7.37 6.74 16.11
CA PHE A 132 -6.72 7.82 16.85
C PHE A 132 -7.37 7.98 18.22
N ILE A 133 -6.54 8.34 19.19
CA ILE A 133 -6.92 8.67 20.56
C ILE A 133 -6.57 10.14 20.77
N VAL A 134 -7.47 10.89 21.40
CA VAL A 134 -7.25 12.28 21.78
C VAL A 134 -6.88 12.29 23.26
N ARG A 135 -5.73 12.88 23.56
CA ARG A 135 -5.27 13.13 24.93
C ARG A 135 -6.02 14.29 25.56
N ASP A 136 -6.00 14.38 26.87
CA ASP A 136 -6.53 15.54 27.60
C ASP A 136 -5.80 16.85 27.23
N SER A 137 -4.54 16.74 26.78
CA SER A 137 -3.75 17.87 26.25
C SER A 137 -4.22 18.34 24.87
N GLY A 138 -5.09 17.59 24.18
CA GLY A 138 -5.63 17.92 22.85
C GLY A 138 -4.87 17.29 21.67
N ASP A 139 -3.72 16.66 21.91
CA ASP A 139 -2.95 15.99 20.85
C ASP A 139 -3.60 14.67 20.41
N GLU A 140 -3.45 14.36 19.12
CA GLU A 140 -3.94 13.13 18.51
C GLU A 140 -2.82 12.09 18.43
N VAL A 141 -3.04 10.95 19.07
CA VAL A 141 -2.10 9.83 19.12
C VAL A 141 -2.61 8.70 18.23
N PHE A 142 -1.77 8.22 17.33
CA PHE A 142 -2.09 7.12 16.43
C PHE A 142 -2.14 5.79 17.19
N VAL A 143 -3.18 4.99 16.99
CA VAL A 143 -3.29 3.65 17.59
C VAL A 143 -3.47 2.57 16.54
N HIS A 144 -2.71 1.49 16.67
CA HIS A 144 -2.81 0.31 15.82
C HIS A 144 -3.36 -0.88 16.61
N PHE A 145 -4.08 -1.79 15.95
CA PHE A 145 -4.72 -2.94 16.62
C PHE A 145 -3.75 -3.84 17.38
N ARG A 146 -2.47 -3.82 17.02
CA ARG A 146 -1.41 -4.59 17.68
C ARG A 146 -1.09 -4.07 19.08
N ALA A 147 -1.22 -2.76 19.28
CA ALA A 147 -0.95 -2.10 20.56
C ALA A 147 -2.07 -2.35 21.58
N ILE A 148 -3.27 -2.72 21.14
CA ILE A 148 -4.41 -2.98 22.04
C ILE A 148 -4.20 -4.31 22.78
N ARG A 149 -4.15 -4.23 24.12
CA ARG A 149 -4.10 -5.35 25.05
C ARG A 149 -5.49 -5.97 25.23
N GLY A 150 -5.53 -7.26 25.54
CA GLY A 150 -6.77 -8.02 25.75
C GLY A 150 -6.84 -9.34 24.98
N ARG A 151 -7.60 -10.29 25.53
CA ARG A 151 -7.88 -11.59 24.91
C ARG A 151 -9.10 -11.48 23.99
N GLY A 152 -8.93 -11.84 22.72
CA GLY A 152 -10.01 -11.81 21.72
C GLY A 152 -9.89 -10.67 20.70
N ARG A 153 -11.02 -10.03 20.38
CA ARG A 153 -11.12 -9.06 19.29
C ARG A 153 -10.67 -7.67 19.79
N ARG A 154 -9.47 -7.28 19.39
CA ARG A 154 -8.81 -5.99 19.69
C ARG A 154 -9.46 -4.84 18.93
N VAL A 155 -10.57 -4.32 19.45
CA VAL A 155 -11.32 -3.21 18.88
C VAL A 155 -11.59 -2.14 19.92
N LEU A 156 -11.51 -0.89 19.50
CA LEU A 156 -11.90 0.27 20.29
C LEU A 156 -13.20 0.84 19.76
N ARG A 157 -14.04 1.36 20.65
CA ARG A 157 -15.24 2.12 20.29
C ARG A 157 -14.94 3.61 20.37
N GLN A 158 -15.63 4.40 19.53
CA GLN A 158 -15.55 5.85 19.62
C GLN A 158 -16.07 6.34 20.97
N GLY A 159 -15.40 7.33 21.57
CA GLY A 159 -15.74 7.86 22.88
C GLY A 159 -15.30 6.98 24.06
N GLN A 160 -14.61 5.86 23.79
CA GLN A 160 -14.14 4.96 24.85
C GLN A 160 -12.91 5.54 25.53
N LEU A 161 -12.88 5.45 26.87
CA LEU A 161 -11.72 5.83 27.68
C LEU A 161 -10.69 4.71 27.68
N VAL A 162 -9.43 5.05 27.40
CA VAL A 162 -8.33 4.11 27.28
C VAL A 162 -7.08 4.64 27.97
N ARG A 163 -6.27 3.72 28.51
CA ARG A 163 -4.90 3.97 28.96
C ARG A 163 -3.91 3.49 27.93
N PHE A 164 -2.81 4.20 27.78
CA PHE A 164 -1.76 3.83 26.84
C PHE A 164 -0.44 4.54 27.18
N ASN A 165 0.64 4.05 26.59
CA ASN A 165 1.94 4.70 26.59
C ASN A 165 2.12 5.45 25.27
N VAL A 166 2.68 6.67 25.31
CA VAL A 166 3.02 7.42 24.10
C VAL A 166 4.47 7.15 23.73
N VAL A 167 4.66 6.74 22.48
CA VAL A 167 5.96 6.46 21.88
C VAL A 167 6.11 7.34 20.65
N ASP A 168 7.29 7.92 20.47
CA ASP A 168 7.62 8.66 19.26
C ASP A 168 7.98 7.69 18.13
N ALA A 169 7.27 7.77 17.01
CA ALA A 169 7.44 6.91 15.86
C ALA A 169 7.70 7.74 14.59
N ASP A 170 8.15 7.09 13.51
CA ASP A 170 8.50 7.76 12.24
C ASP A 170 7.38 8.65 11.65
N LYS A 171 6.13 8.45 12.08
CA LYS A 171 4.94 9.16 11.59
C LYS A 171 4.28 10.05 12.66
N GLY A 172 4.96 10.30 13.76
CA GLY A 172 4.48 11.05 14.91
C GLY A 172 4.07 10.15 16.09
N LEU A 173 3.35 10.75 17.04
CA LEU A 173 2.98 10.11 18.29
C LEU A 173 2.13 8.85 18.07
N GLN A 174 2.57 7.74 18.65
CA GLN A 174 1.90 6.45 18.59
C GLN A 174 1.60 5.92 20.00
N ALA A 175 0.42 5.33 20.16
CA ALA A 175 0.01 4.66 21.37
C ALA A 175 0.52 3.21 21.37
N ASP A 176 1.17 2.81 22.45
CA ASP A 176 1.53 1.44 22.77
C ASP A 176 0.85 0.96 24.05
N ASN A 177 0.78 -0.35 24.28
CA ASN A 177 0.16 -0.97 25.46
C ASN A 177 -1.25 -0.43 25.78
N VAL A 178 -2.12 -0.32 24.78
CA VAL A 178 -3.45 0.28 24.96
C VAL A 178 -4.38 -0.66 25.73
N SER A 179 -4.87 -0.21 26.87
CA SER A 179 -5.83 -0.89 27.74
C SER A 179 -7.14 -0.10 27.85
N ILE A 180 -8.25 -0.80 28.05
CA ILE A 180 -9.58 -0.18 28.14
C ILE A 180 -9.89 0.08 29.60
N LEU A 181 -10.23 1.32 29.97
CA LEU A 181 -10.57 1.68 31.35
C LEU A 181 -12.04 1.42 31.72
N SER A 182 -12.95 1.52 30.74
CA SER A 182 -14.40 1.39 30.98
C SER A 182 -15.06 0.52 29.90
N GLU A 183 -15.79 -0.52 30.34
CA GLU A 183 -16.65 -1.35 29.49
C GLU A 183 -17.98 -0.67 29.14
#